data_AF-H7FSA4-F1
#
_entry.id   AF-H7FSA4-F1
#
_cell.length_a   1.000
_cell.length_b   1.000
_cell.length_c   1.000
_cell.angle_alpha   90.00
_cell.angle_beta   90.00
_cell.angle_gamma   90.00
#
_symmetry.space_group_name_H-M   'P 1'
#
loop_
_entity.id
_entity.type
_entity.pdbx_description
1 polymer ?
#
loop_
_entity_poly.entity_id
_entity_poly.type
_entity_poly.pdbx_seq_one_letter_code
_entity_poly.pdbx_strand_id
1 'polypeptide(L)'
;MTRNILQKVTLLLILTVSITTMNAQTNLNENQHLNKQQKSIVSIASLTAVGDIAELKIELNSALETGLTINEIKEVLVQMYAYCGFPRSLNGINTFMEVVEERKEKGIIDVVGKKASAINDTESKYEVGKKTLQTLTGREEKGPKTGASAFTPIIDTFLKEHLFADIFSRDVLSHQQRELASISVLSTLEGLASQLEFHLSVGLNIGFTESQFQDLFSVIETHVGKQQADIATGVLSKIVN
;
A
#
# COMPACT_ATOMS: atom_id res chain seq x y z
N MET A 1 76.00 -25.02 41.01
CA MET A 1 75.84 -26.30 40.28
C MET A 1 74.42 -26.80 40.48
N THR A 2 73.59 -27.18 39.52
CA THR A 2 73.53 -27.06 38.06
C THR A 2 72.16 -27.63 37.68
N ARG A 3 71.25 -26.75 37.20
CA ARG A 3 70.32 -26.92 36.06
C ARG A 3 69.27 -28.07 36.01
N ASN A 4 68.14 -27.69 35.37
CA ASN A 4 67.09 -28.51 34.73
C ASN A 4 65.87 -28.82 35.65
N ILE A 5 64.60 -28.71 35.27
CA ILE A 5 63.94 -28.79 33.95
C ILE A 5 62.70 -27.87 33.91
N LEU A 6 62.56 -27.21 32.77
CA LEU A 6 61.43 -26.46 32.23
C LEU A 6 60.11 -27.26 32.26
N GLN A 7 59.11 -26.84 33.04
CA GLN A 7 57.71 -27.24 32.82
C GLN A 7 56.96 -26.11 32.14
N LYS A 8 56.67 -26.31 30.85
CA LYS A 8 55.81 -25.44 30.04
C LYS A 8 54.39 -25.57 30.57
N VAL A 9 53.88 -24.53 31.23
CA VAL A 9 52.45 -24.42 31.54
C VAL A 9 51.76 -23.84 30.31
N THR A 10 51.10 -24.70 29.55
CA THR A 10 50.22 -24.29 28.45
C THR A 10 48.94 -23.70 29.07
N LEU A 11 48.83 -22.36 29.05
CA LEU A 11 47.63 -21.66 29.49
C LEU A 11 46.53 -21.86 28.45
N LEU A 12 45.57 -22.75 28.73
CA LEU A 12 44.40 -22.99 27.90
C LEU A 12 43.41 -21.82 28.09
N LEU A 13 43.37 -20.89 27.14
CA LEU A 13 42.39 -19.80 27.12
C LEU A 13 41.04 -20.38 26.68
N ILE A 14 40.14 -20.67 27.61
CA ILE A 14 38.77 -21.06 27.29
C ILE A 14 38.00 -19.79 26.90
N LEU A 15 37.86 -19.56 25.60
CA LEU A 15 37.02 -18.51 25.05
C LEU A 15 35.56 -18.94 25.20
N THR A 16 34.87 -18.45 26.24
CA THR A 16 33.42 -18.60 26.36
C THR A 16 32.74 -17.69 25.34
N VAL A 17 32.50 -18.22 24.14
CA VAL A 17 31.61 -17.57 23.17
C VAL A 17 30.21 -17.58 23.78
N SER A 18 29.81 -16.44 24.33
CA SER A 18 28.41 -16.19 24.67
C SER A 18 27.65 -16.15 23.36
N ILE A 19 26.95 -17.23 23.04
CA ILE A 19 26.03 -17.28 21.91
C ILE A 19 24.87 -16.35 22.27
N THR A 20 24.98 -15.08 21.89
CA THR A 20 23.80 -14.25 21.74
C THR A 20 23.03 -14.84 20.57
N THR A 21 21.89 -15.45 20.85
CA THR A 21 20.93 -15.83 19.82
C THR A 21 20.51 -14.54 19.11
N MET A 22 21.10 -14.28 17.94
CA MET A 22 20.62 -13.27 17.00
C MET A 22 19.19 -13.64 16.60
N ASN A 23 18.21 -12.88 17.09
CA ASN A 23 16.82 -12.90 16.64
C ASN A 23 16.67 -12.27 15.23
N ALA A 24 17.56 -12.64 14.30
CA ALA A 24 17.50 -12.20 12.92
C ALA A 24 16.45 -13.01 12.12
N GLN A 25 16.23 -14.28 12.49
CA GLN A 25 15.24 -15.14 11.83
C GLN A 25 13.78 -14.74 12.10
N THR A 26 13.46 -14.06 13.21
CA THR A 26 12.08 -13.61 13.49
C THR A 26 11.67 -12.37 12.69
N ASN A 27 12.62 -11.51 12.31
CA ASN A 27 12.34 -10.28 11.56
C ASN A 27 12.11 -10.48 10.05
N LEU A 28 12.48 -11.63 9.47
CA LEU A 28 12.27 -11.88 8.04
C LEU A 28 10.81 -12.23 7.70
N ASN A 29 10.06 -12.81 8.63
CA ASN A 29 8.69 -13.28 8.37
C ASN A 29 7.63 -12.18 8.54
N GLU A 30 7.86 -11.13 9.34
CA GLU A 30 6.86 -10.07 9.58
C GLU A 30 6.60 -9.20 8.35
N ASN A 31 7.56 -9.10 7.42
CA ASN A 31 7.43 -8.31 6.19
C ASN A 31 6.97 -9.10 4.95
N GLN A 32 6.64 -10.40 5.10
CA GLN A 32 6.19 -11.23 3.98
C GLN A 32 4.67 -11.23 3.78
N HIS A 33 3.91 -10.76 4.76
CA HIS A 33 2.44 -10.78 4.71
C HIS A 33 1.87 -9.37 4.91
N LEU A 34 0.65 -9.17 4.41
CA LEU A 34 -0.09 -7.95 4.70
C LEU A 34 -0.60 -7.99 6.14
N ASN A 35 -0.41 -6.90 6.87
CA ASN A 35 -1.02 -6.74 8.19
C ASN A 35 -2.54 -6.50 8.09
N LYS A 36 -3.22 -6.48 9.24
CA LYS A 36 -4.69 -6.34 9.29
C LYS A 36 -5.20 -5.02 8.70
N GLN A 37 -4.49 -3.91 8.95
CA GLN A 37 -4.86 -2.61 8.36
C GLN A 37 -4.69 -2.63 6.83
N GLN A 38 -3.61 -3.21 6.33
CA GLN A 38 -3.38 -3.37 4.89
C GLN A 38 -4.46 -4.22 4.23
N LYS A 39 -4.85 -5.36 4.84
CA LYS A 39 -5.96 -6.19 4.34
C LYS A 39 -7.28 -5.42 4.32
N SER A 40 -7.55 -4.61 5.34
CA SER A 40 -8.74 -3.74 5.38
C SER A 40 -8.75 -2.68 4.27
N ILE A 41 -7.58 -2.11 3.91
CA ILE A 41 -7.45 -1.21 2.76
C ILE A 41 -7.82 -1.94 1.46
N VAL A 42 -7.38 -3.18 1.30
CA VAL A 42 -7.72 -4.01 0.13
C VAL A 42 -9.23 -4.25 0.05
N SER A 43 -9.85 -4.67 1.15
CA SER A 43 -11.30 -4.91 1.20
C SER A 43 -12.10 -3.64 0.88
N ILE A 44 -11.79 -2.51 1.52
CA ILE A 44 -12.48 -1.22 1.30
C ILE A 44 -12.36 -0.79 -0.16
N ALA A 45 -11.15 -0.82 -0.73
CA ALA A 45 -10.92 -0.37 -2.10
C ALA A 45 -11.65 -1.28 -3.12
N SER A 46 -11.58 -2.60 -2.92
CA SER A 46 -12.20 -3.58 -3.81
C SER A 46 -13.73 -3.50 -3.77
N LEU A 47 -14.32 -3.45 -2.58
CA LEU A 47 -15.77 -3.36 -2.40
C LEU A 47 -16.35 -2.03 -2.90
N THR A 48 -15.60 -0.92 -2.69
CA THR A 48 -15.95 0.37 -3.30
C THR A 48 -15.91 0.29 -4.83
N ALA A 49 -14.90 -0.41 -5.39
CA ALA A 49 -14.76 -0.56 -6.83
C ALA A 49 -15.88 -1.39 -7.45
N VAL A 50 -16.35 -2.48 -6.84
CA VAL A 50 -17.50 -3.25 -7.36
C VAL A 50 -18.84 -2.61 -7.02
N GLY A 51 -18.88 -1.73 -6.03
CA GLY A 51 -20.10 -1.07 -5.57
C GLY A 51 -20.97 -1.94 -4.67
N ASP A 52 -20.38 -2.91 -3.98
CA ASP A 52 -21.09 -3.73 -2.98
C ASP A 52 -21.16 -2.97 -1.66
N ILE A 53 -22.21 -2.16 -1.52
CA ILE A 53 -22.40 -1.27 -0.37
C ILE A 53 -22.68 -2.03 0.92
N ALA A 54 -23.35 -3.19 0.84
CA ALA A 54 -23.71 -3.96 2.01
C ALA A 54 -22.46 -4.56 2.66
N GLU A 55 -21.61 -5.21 1.87
CA GLU A 55 -20.36 -5.77 2.35
C GLU A 55 -19.36 -4.66 2.72
N LEU A 56 -19.31 -3.56 1.95
CA LEU A 56 -18.48 -2.41 2.28
C LEU A 56 -18.79 -1.86 3.68
N LYS A 57 -20.08 -1.79 4.06
CA LYS A 57 -20.48 -1.32 5.40
C LYS A 57 -19.94 -2.22 6.52
N ILE A 58 -19.89 -3.54 6.29
CA ILE A 58 -19.32 -4.52 7.23
C ILE A 58 -17.81 -4.31 7.34
N GLU A 59 -17.12 -4.26 6.22
CA GLU A 59 -15.66 -4.12 6.19
C GLU A 59 -15.18 -2.76 6.71
N LEU A 60 -15.96 -1.68 6.57
CA LEU A 60 -15.65 -0.38 7.17
C LEU A 60 -15.71 -0.42 8.71
N ASN A 61 -16.63 -1.19 9.30
CA ASN A 61 -16.64 -1.42 10.75
C ASN A 61 -15.41 -2.22 11.18
N SER A 62 -15.11 -3.32 10.47
CA SER A 62 -13.94 -4.15 10.75
C SER A 62 -12.64 -3.36 10.61
N ALA A 63 -12.53 -2.50 9.61
CA ALA A 63 -11.37 -1.65 9.37
C ALA A 63 -11.04 -0.76 10.58
N LEU A 64 -12.05 -0.10 11.17
CA LEU A 64 -11.89 0.71 12.38
C LEU A 64 -11.42 -0.16 13.57
N GLU A 65 -11.90 -1.40 13.68
CA GLU A 65 -11.49 -2.36 14.71
C GLU A 65 -10.06 -2.89 14.51
N THR A 66 -9.55 -2.91 13.28
CA THR A 66 -8.14 -3.22 13.01
C THR A 66 -7.18 -2.08 13.40
N GLY A 67 -7.72 -0.90 13.74
CA GLY A 67 -6.96 0.27 14.12
C GLY A 67 -6.66 1.24 12.97
N LEU A 68 -7.31 1.10 11.80
CA LEU A 68 -7.35 2.18 10.83
C LEU A 68 -8.12 3.37 11.42
N THR A 69 -7.59 4.57 11.23
CA THR A 69 -8.23 5.80 11.67
C THR A 69 -9.27 6.27 10.66
N ILE A 70 -10.19 7.13 11.12
CA ILE A 70 -11.22 7.74 10.25
C ILE A 70 -10.57 8.46 9.07
N ASN A 71 -9.49 9.21 9.29
CA ASN A 71 -8.83 9.95 8.23
C ASN A 71 -8.09 9.04 7.24
N GLU A 72 -7.53 7.92 7.67
CA GLU A 72 -6.92 6.94 6.75
C GLU A 72 -7.97 6.31 5.82
N ILE A 73 -9.11 5.88 6.36
CA ILE A 73 -10.22 5.32 5.56
C ILE A 73 -10.77 6.38 4.58
N LYS A 74 -10.94 7.62 5.04
CA LYS A 74 -11.34 8.74 4.16
C LYS A 74 -10.38 8.91 2.98
N GLU A 75 -9.08 8.77 3.20
CA GLU A 75 -8.09 8.94 2.14
C GLU A 75 -8.07 7.78 1.14
N VAL A 76 -8.38 6.55 1.58
CA VAL A 76 -8.65 5.43 0.67
C VAL A 76 -9.85 5.77 -0.21
N LEU A 77 -10.98 6.16 0.40
CA LEU A 77 -12.24 6.45 -0.30
C LEU A 77 -12.14 7.67 -1.23
N VAL A 78 -11.40 8.71 -0.84
CA VAL A 78 -11.09 9.85 -1.71
C VAL A 78 -10.30 9.36 -2.91
N GLN A 79 -9.24 8.57 -2.73
CA GLN A 79 -8.45 8.09 -3.86
C GLN A 79 -9.26 7.25 -4.88
N MET A 80 -10.33 6.58 -4.43
CA MET A 80 -11.16 5.74 -5.30
C MET A 80 -11.73 6.48 -6.51
N TYR A 81 -11.99 7.80 -6.44
CA TYR A 81 -12.57 8.51 -7.59
C TYR A 81 -11.66 8.43 -8.83
N ALA A 82 -10.34 8.38 -8.62
CA ALA A 82 -9.37 8.32 -9.70
C ALA A 82 -9.29 6.94 -10.38
N TYR A 83 -9.68 5.88 -9.68
CA TYR A 83 -9.54 4.49 -10.15
C TYR A 83 -10.86 3.82 -10.51
N CYS A 84 -11.96 4.13 -9.82
CA CYS A 84 -13.29 3.57 -10.10
C CYS A 84 -14.38 4.64 -10.32
N GLY A 85 -13.99 5.91 -10.40
CA GLY A 85 -14.87 7.02 -10.75
C GLY A 85 -15.56 7.69 -9.55
N PHE A 86 -15.91 8.96 -9.73
CA PHE A 86 -16.57 9.81 -8.73
C PHE A 86 -17.80 9.16 -8.06
N PRO A 87 -18.76 8.56 -8.81
CA PRO A 87 -19.96 8.01 -8.19
C PRO A 87 -19.68 6.90 -7.17
N ARG A 88 -18.76 5.97 -7.48
CA ARG A 88 -18.41 4.87 -6.58
C ARG A 88 -17.68 5.36 -5.33
N SER A 89 -16.74 6.29 -5.50
CA SER A 89 -16.08 6.97 -4.38
C SER A 89 -17.08 7.67 -3.46
N LEU A 90 -18.02 8.43 -4.02
CA LEU A 90 -19.03 9.15 -3.23
C LEU A 90 -19.96 8.20 -2.47
N ASN A 91 -20.38 7.10 -3.10
CA ASN A 91 -21.17 6.07 -2.42
C ASN A 91 -20.39 5.50 -1.22
N GLY A 92 -19.11 5.14 -1.40
CA GLY A 92 -18.28 4.64 -0.31
C GLY A 92 -18.08 5.66 0.81
N ILE A 93 -17.89 6.95 0.48
CA ILE A 93 -17.81 8.04 1.47
C ILE A 93 -19.10 8.16 2.28
N ASN A 94 -20.27 8.11 1.62
CA ASN A 94 -21.56 8.18 2.29
C ASN A 94 -21.80 6.97 3.20
N THR A 95 -21.45 5.77 2.74
CA THR A 95 -21.51 4.56 3.56
C THR A 95 -20.60 4.67 4.79
N PHE A 96 -19.39 5.21 4.63
CA PHE A 96 -18.50 5.39 5.77
C PHE A 96 -18.98 6.46 6.76
N MET A 97 -19.60 7.53 6.26
CA MET A 97 -20.26 8.53 7.10
C MET A 97 -21.36 7.88 7.96
N GLU A 98 -22.20 7.02 7.38
CA GLU A 98 -23.21 6.26 8.14
C GLU A 98 -22.57 5.37 9.22
N VAL A 99 -21.51 4.61 8.87
CA VAL A 99 -20.81 3.74 9.82
C VAL A 99 -20.28 4.52 11.03
N VAL A 100 -19.63 5.66 10.79
CA VAL A 100 -19.06 6.48 11.87
C VAL A 100 -20.16 7.04 12.78
N GLU A 101 -21.28 7.51 12.22
CA GLU A 101 -22.39 8.01 13.04
C GLU A 101 -23.08 6.88 13.81
N GLU A 102 -23.33 5.72 13.20
CA GLU A 102 -23.91 4.55 13.89
C GLU A 102 -23.03 4.06 15.06
N ARG A 103 -21.71 4.04 14.87
CA ARG A 103 -20.75 3.66 15.91
C ARG A 103 -20.77 4.67 17.06
N LYS A 104 -20.81 5.96 16.75
CA LYS A 104 -20.92 7.04 17.73
C LYS A 104 -22.24 7.00 18.50
N GLU A 105 -23.37 6.70 17.86
CA GLU A 105 -24.67 6.49 18.53
C GLU A 105 -24.64 5.30 19.50
N LYS A 106 -23.84 4.27 19.20
CA LYS A 106 -23.57 3.13 20.10
C LYS A 106 -22.55 3.45 21.20
N GLY A 107 -22.06 4.67 21.29
CA GLY A 107 -21.04 5.09 22.26
C GLY A 107 -19.62 4.63 21.94
N ILE A 108 -19.36 4.13 20.74
CA ILE A 108 -18.02 3.76 20.27
C ILE A 108 -17.33 5.03 19.75
N ILE A 109 -16.16 5.34 20.30
CA ILE A 109 -15.36 6.51 19.90
C ILE A 109 -14.18 6.02 19.05
N ASP A 110 -14.28 6.20 17.75
CA ASP A 110 -13.20 5.84 16.82
C ASP A 110 -12.09 6.90 16.76
N VAL A 111 -10.86 6.46 16.48
CA VAL A 111 -9.71 7.35 16.37
C VAL A 111 -9.79 8.15 15.07
N VAL A 112 -9.84 9.48 15.18
CA VAL A 112 -9.94 10.37 14.00
C VAL A 112 -8.69 10.28 13.12
N GLY A 113 -7.50 10.16 13.72
CA GLY A 113 -6.23 10.14 13.02
C GLY A 113 -5.71 11.53 12.63
N LYS A 114 -4.49 11.58 12.08
CA LYS A 114 -3.88 12.84 11.65
C LYS A 114 -4.58 13.41 10.42
N LYS A 115 -4.53 14.74 10.25
CA LYS A 115 -4.93 15.41 9.00
C LYS A 115 -3.73 15.44 8.06
N ALA A 116 -3.99 15.60 6.76
CA ALA A 116 -2.91 15.82 5.79
C ALA A 116 -2.14 17.10 6.15
N SER A 117 -0.83 17.04 6.01
CA SER A 117 0.05 18.20 6.11
C SER A 117 -0.35 19.27 5.09
N ALA A 118 -0.05 20.54 5.41
CA ALA A 118 -0.29 21.64 4.49
C ALA A 118 0.51 21.44 3.19
N ILE A 119 -0.09 21.78 2.06
CA ILE A 119 0.59 21.74 0.76
C ILE A 119 1.67 22.82 0.76
N ASN A 120 2.85 22.47 0.25
CA ASN A 120 3.91 23.46 0.06
C ASN A 120 3.65 24.27 -1.22
N ASP A 121 3.27 25.54 -1.07
CA ASP A 121 2.93 26.43 -2.18
C ASP A 121 4.16 27.00 -2.92
N THR A 122 5.40 26.63 -2.53
CA THR A 122 6.61 27.13 -3.20
C THR A 122 6.92 26.44 -4.52
N GLU A 123 6.40 25.23 -4.74
CA GLU A 123 6.63 24.43 -5.95
C GLU A 123 5.31 24.27 -6.71
N SER A 124 5.35 24.26 -8.05
CA SER A 124 4.14 24.02 -8.84
C SER A 124 3.60 22.61 -8.59
N LYS A 125 2.27 22.44 -8.60
CA LYS A 125 1.64 21.11 -8.45
C LYS A 125 2.16 20.10 -9.45
N TYR A 126 2.46 20.53 -10.67
CA TYR A 126 3.00 19.66 -11.70
C TYR A 126 4.36 19.07 -11.29
N GLU A 127 5.26 19.90 -10.77
CA GLU A 127 6.59 19.44 -10.31
C GLU A 127 6.49 18.58 -9.05
N VAL A 128 5.61 18.93 -8.09
CA VAL A 128 5.32 18.06 -6.92
C VAL A 128 4.85 16.69 -7.39
N GLY A 129 3.87 16.64 -8.29
CA GLY A 129 3.31 15.40 -8.80
C GLY A 129 4.31 14.56 -9.58
N LYS A 130 5.11 15.22 -10.43
CA LYS A 130 6.22 14.59 -11.15
C LYS A 130 7.23 13.97 -10.17
N LYS A 131 7.65 14.69 -9.14
CA LYS A 131 8.57 14.18 -8.12
C LYS A 131 7.98 13.01 -7.34
N THR A 132 6.69 13.07 -6.99
CA THR A 132 5.98 11.94 -6.36
C THR A 132 5.96 10.72 -7.27
N LEU A 133 5.60 10.86 -8.55
CA LEU A 133 5.64 9.77 -9.52
C LEU A 133 7.05 9.19 -9.70
N GLN A 134 8.07 10.03 -9.81
CA GLN A 134 9.46 9.59 -9.92
C GLN A 134 9.93 8.84 -8.65
N THR A 135 9.46 9.27 -7.47
CA THR A 135 9.73 8.58 -6.20
C THR A 135 9.10 7.19 -6.19
N LEU A 136 7.83 7.08 -6.57
CA LEU A 136 7.09 5.82 -6.62
C LEU A 136 7.68 4.84 -7.63
N THR A 137 8.06 5.32 -8.81
CA THR A 137 8.56 4.49 -9.91
C THR A 137 10.07 4.22 -9.84
N GLY A 138 10.81 4.99 -9.05
CA GLY A 138 12.29 4.95 -9.03
C GLY A 138 12.92 5.39 -10.35
N ARG A 139 12.19 6.10 -11.22
CA ARG A 139 12.62 6.45 -12.57
C ARG A 139 12.42 7.94 -12.84
N GLU A 140 13.45 8.58 -13.37
CA GLU A 140 13.32 9.95 -13.87
C GLU A 140 12.57 9.97 -15.21
N GLU A 141 11.49 10.76 -15.29
CA GLU A 141 10.90 11.14 -16.58
C GLU A 141 11.87 11.99 -17.42
N LYS A 142 12.40 11.39 -18.50
CA LYS A 142 13.28 12.04 -19.50
C LYS A 142 12.66 12.01 -20.88
N GLY A 143 12.95 13.04 -21.68
CA GLY A 143 12.53 13.12 -23.08
C GLY A 143 11.08 13.61 -23.26
N PRO A 144 10.58 13.59 -24.50
CA PRO A 144 9.22 14.01 -24.80
C PRO A 144 8.19 13.01 -24.24
N LYS A 145 6.97 13.50 -23.98
CA LYS A 145 5.83 12.64 -23.63
C LYS A 145 5.59 11.60 -24.74
N THR A 146 5.10 10.42 -24.38
CA THR A 146 4.76 9.34 -25.33
C THR A 146 3.32 8.85 -25.10
N GLY A 147 2.81 8.00 -26.01
CA GLY A 147 1.50 7.36 -25.87
C GLY A 147 0.34 8.34 -25.66
N ALA A 148 -0.55 8.02 -24.71
CA ALA A 148 -1.72 8.83 -24.38
C ALA A 148 -1.34 10.26 -23.95
N SER A 149 -0.23 10.44 -23.24
CA SER A 149 0.25 11.75 -22.79
C SER A 149 0.83 12.60 -23.93
N ALA A 150 1.32 11.99 -25.00
CA ALA A 150 1.71 12.73 -26.21
C ALA A 150 0.49 13.14 -27.04
N PHE A 151 -0.48 12.23 -27.16
CA PHE A 151 -1.69 12.44 -27.94
C PHE A 151 -2.65 13.43 -27.27
N THR A 152 -2.80 13.34 -25.95
CA THR A 152 -3.70 14.17 -25.14
C THR A 152 -2.92 14.79 -23.96
N PRO A 153 -2.09 15.83 -24.18
CA PRO A 153 -1.16 16.35 -23.16
C PRO A 153 -1.79 16.76 -21.82
N ILE A 154 -3.08 17.11 -21.81
CA ILE A 154 -3.80 17.47 -20.58
C ILE A 154 -3.94 16.29 -19.61
N ILE A 155 -3.96 15.04 -20.09
CA ILE A 155 -4.06 13.87 -19.20
C ILE A 155 -2.83 13.77 -18.29
N ASP A 156 -1.67 14.14 -18.82
CA ASP A 156 -0.41 14.18 -18.08
C ASP A 156 -0.43 15.26 -17.00
N THR A 157 -1.00 16.43 -17.30
CA THR A 157 -1.23 17.48 -16.31
C THR A 157 -2.17 17.00 -15.20
N PHE A 158 -3.29 16.35 -15.54
CA PHE A 158 -4.21 15.81 -14.52
C PHE A 158 -3.57 14.71 -13.68
N LEU A 159 -2.77 13.83 -14.29
CA LEU A 159 -2.02 12.83 -13.55
C LEU A 159 -1.06 13.50 -12.55
N LYS A 160 -0.27 14.48 -12.98
CA LYS A 160 0.73 15.10 -12.10
C LYS A 160 0.08 16.01 -11.06
N GLU A 161 -0.71 16.98 -11.48
CA GLU A 161 -1.27 17.98 -10.57
C GLU A 161 -2.33 17.39 -9.65
N HIS A 162 -3.23 16.56 -10.18
CA HIS A 162 -4.36 16.08 -9.40
C HIS A 162 -4.07 14.72 -8.75
N LEU A 163 -3.68 13.71 -9.52
CA LEU A 163 -3.45 12.38 -8.95
C LEU A 163 -2.20 12.36 -8.06
N PHE A 164 -1.04 12.75 -8.59
CA PHE A 164 0.22 12.60 -7.86
C PHE A 164 0.44 13.69 -6.81
N ALA A 165 0.14 14.96 -7.12
CA ALA A 165 0.26 16.04 -6.15
C ALA A 165 -0.94 16.11 -5.20
N ASP A 166 -2.18 16.24 -5.68
CA ASP A 166 -3.31 16.41 -4.75
C ASP A 166 -3.74 15.13 -4.02
N ILE A 167 -3.44 13.92 -4.52
CA ILE A 167 -3.74 12.67 -3.79
C ILE A 167 -2.49 12.01 -3.24
N PHE A 168 -1.55 11.56 -4.09
CA PHE A 168 -0.46 10.69 -3.62
C PHE A 168 0.52 11.37 -2.66
N SER A 169 0.69 12.69 -2.76
CA SER A 169 1.55 13.45 -1.86
C SER A 169 0.95 13.68 -0.46
N ARG A 170 -0.37 13.48 -0.29
CA ARG A 170 -1.03 13.66 1.01
C ARG A 170 -0.56 12.56 1.96
N ASP A 171 0.05 12.98 3.06
CA ASP A 171 0.85 12.14 3.95
C ASP A 171 0.03 11.39 5.03
N VAL A 172 -1.31 11.43 4.98
CA VAL A 172 -2.18 10.64 5.87
C VAL A 172 -1.95 9.15 5.67
N LEU A 173 -1.94 8.71 4.41
CA LEU A 173 -1.54 7.36 4.00
C LEU A 173 -0.09 7.38 3.50
N SER A 174 0.65 6.32 3.77
CA SER A 174 1.94 6.08 3.14
C SER A 174 1.79 5.79 1.65
N HIS A 175 2.87 5.97 0.88
CA HIS A 175 2.89 5.57 -0.53
C HIS A 175 2.56 4.10 -0.73
N GLN A 176 3.02 3.21 0.15
CA GLN A 176 2.64 1.79 0.12
C GLN A 176 1.13 1.60 0.29
N GLN A 177 0.49 2.28 1.25
CA GLN A 177 -0.95 2.17 1.47
C GLN A 177 -1.76 2.70 0.27
N ARG A 178 -1.31 3.80 -0.36
CA ARG A 178 -1.94 4.34 -1.58
C ARG A 178 -1.79 3.41 -2.78
N GLU A 179 -0.61 2.83 -2.94
CA GLU A 179 -0.36 1.89 -4.03
C GLU A 179 -1.18 0.61 -3.83
N LEU A 180 -1.26 0.10 -2.58
CA LEU A 180 -2.10 -1.03 -2.23
C LEU A 180 -3.57 -0.81 -2.59
N ALA A 181 -4.12 0.36 -2.26
CA ALA A 181 -5.48 0.73 -2.64
C ALA A 181 -5.67 0.77 -4.16
N SER A 182 -4.68 1.28 -4.91
CA SER A 182 -4.70 1.34 -6.38
C SER A 182 -4.71 -0.07 -7.00
N ILE A 183 -3.77 -0.92 -6.58
CA ILE A 183 -3.64 -2.31 -7.03
C ILE A 183 -4.92 -3.09 -6.72
N SER A 184 -5.57 -2.83 -5.58
CA SER A 184 -6.83 -3.49 -5.19
C SER A 184 -7.95 -3.21 -6.20
N VAL A 185 -8.13 -1.95 -6.61
CA VAL A 185 -9.12 -1.60 -7.64
C VAL A 185 -8.77 -2.20 -9.00
N LEU A 186 -7.50 -2.12 -9.40
CA LEU A 186 -7.04 -2.61 -10.70
C LEU A 186 -7.06 -4.14 -10.82
N SER A 187 -6.96 -4.84 -9.69
CA SER A 187 -7.12 -6.30 -9.61
C SER A 187 -8.59 -6.72 -9.59
N THR A 188 -9.48 -5.82 -9.16
CA THR A 188 -10.92 -6.06 -9.00
C THR A 188 -11.69 -5.81 -10.31
N LEU A 189 -11.33 -4.79 -11.09
CA LEU A 189 -12.04 -4.41 -12.30
C LEU A 189 -11.43 -5.06 -13.55
N GLU A 190 -12.29 -5.51 -14.47
CA GLU A 190 -11.86 -6.13 -15.72
C GLU A 190 -11.27 -5.12 -16.71
N GLY A 191 -10.40 -5.60 -17.61
CA GLY A 191 -9.85 -4.80 -18.71
C GLY A 191 -8.68 -3.87 -18.35
N LEU A 192 -8.13 -3.99 -17.14
CA LEU A 192 -7.08 -3.08 -16.62
C LEU A 192 -5.70 -3.73 -16.46
N ALA A 193 -5.45 -4.84 -17.17
CA ALA A 193 -4.22 -5.63 -17.00
C ALA A 193 -2.93 -4.82 -17.20
N SER A 194 -2.87 -3.90 -18.18
CA SER A 194 -1.69 -3.06 -18.40
C SER A 194 -1.42 -2.08 -17.25
N GLN A 195 -2.48 -1.54 -16.65
CA GLN A 195 -2.37 -0.64 -15.51
C GLN A 195 -1.98 -1.44 -14.27
N LEU A 196 -2.57 -2.62 -14.07
CA LEU A 196 -2.20 -3.51 -12.98
C LEU A 196 -0.72 -3.92 -13.06
N GLU A 197 -0.21 -4.23 -14.25
CA GLU A 197 1.21 -4.56 -14.46
C GLU A 197 2.14 -3.39 -14.04
N PHE A 198 1.78 -2.17 -14.43
CA PHE A 198 2.49 -0.96 -14.03
C PHE A 198 2.49 -0.77 -12.50
N HIS A 199 1.31 -0.85 -11.87
CA HIS A 199 1.15 -0.63 -10.43
C HIS A 199 1.78 -1.74 -9.59
N LEU A 200 1.72 -3.01 -10.02
CA LEU A 200 2.47 -4.09 -9.35
C LEU A 200 3.98 -3.86 -9.43
N SER A 201 4.49 -3.37 -10.57
CA SER A 201 5.91 -2.99 -10.72
C SER A 201 6.30 -1.83 -9.80
N VAL A 202 5.43 -0.82 -9.67
CA VAL A 202 5.60 0.28 -8.70
C VAL A 202 5.59 -0.27 -7.27
N GLY A 203 4.66 -1.17 -6.95
CA GLY A 203 4.58 -1.83 -5.66
C GLY A 203 5.87 -2.56 -5.27
N LEU A 204 6.46 -3.31 -6.21
CA LEU A 204 7.79 -3.92 -6.01
C LEU A 204 8.87 -2.87 -5.75
N ASN A 205 8.87 -1.76 -6.50
CA ASN A 205 9.85 -0.68 -6.32
C ASN A 205 9.74 0.00 -4.94
N ILE A 206 8.54 0.10 -4.37
CA ILE A 206 8.31 0.66 -3.03
C ILE A 206 8.27 -0.40 -1.93
N GLY A 207 8.74 -1.62 -2.21
CA GLY A 207 9.06 -2.63 -1.20
C GLY A 207 7.96 -3.64 -0.88
N PHE A 208 6.89 -3.76 -1.68
CA PHE A 208 6.00 -4.91 -1.58
C PHE A 208 6.70 -6.18 -2.04
N THR A 209 6.39 -7.29 -1.37
CA THR A 209 6.85 -8.62 -1.75
C THR A 209 5.80 -9.35 -2.58
N GLU A 210 6.21 -10.38 -3.33
CA GLU A 210 5.28 -11.26 -4.03
C GLU A 210 4.24 -11.87 -3.07
N SER A 211 4.67 -12.32 -1.89
CA SER A 211 3.79 -12.88 -0.86
C SER A 211 2.74 -11.88 -0.36
N GLN A 212 3.08 -10.59 -0.26
CA GLN A 212 2.10 -9.55 0.07
C GLN A 212 1.08 -9.32 -1.05
N PHE A 213 1.46 -9.47 -2.32
CA PHE A 213 0.49 -9.45 -3.41
C PHE A 213 -0.40 -10.68 -3.41
N GLN A 214 0.13 -11.87 -3.08
CA GLN A 214 -0.70 -13.06 -2.90
C GLN A 214 -1.72 -12.89 -1.78
N ASP A 215 -1.33 -12.28 -0.66
CA ASP A 215 -2.27 -11.90 0.41
C ASP A 215 -3.36 -10.94 -0.12
N LEU A 216 -3.01 -9.93 -0.92
CA LEU A 216 -3.97 -9.02 -1.56
C LEU A 216 -4.96 -9.80 -2.45
N PHE A 217 -4.47 -10.69 -3.30
CA PHE A 217 -5.31 -11.47 -4.22
C PHE A 217 -6.23 -12.44 -3.47
N SER A 218 -5.78 -12.99 -2.33
CA SER A 218 -6.64 -13.81 -1.46
C SER A 218 -7.80 -13.01 -0.84
N VAL A 219 -7.56 -11.75 -0.46
CA VAL A 219 -8.63 -10.84 -0.01
C VAL A 219 -9.62 -10.57 -1.15
N ILE A 220 -9.13 -10.34 -2.36
CA ILE A 220 -9.99 -10.15 -3.55
C ILE A 220 -10.79 -11.40 -3.87
N GLU A 221 -10.20 -12.60 -3.79
CA GLU A 221 -10.91 -13.86 -3.98
C GLU A 221 -12.07 -14.00 -2.98
N THR A 222 -11.85 -13.58 -1.74
CA THR A 222 -12.83 -13.64 -0.64
C THR A 222 -14.01 -12.68 -0.86
N HIS A 223 -13.73 -11.41 -1.19
CA HIS A 223 -14.76 -10.36 -1.23
C HIS A 223 -15.33 -10.05 -2.62
N VAL A 224 -14.62 -10.42 -3.69
CA VAL A 224 -15.02 -10.09 -5.07
C VAL A 224 -15.24 -11.37 -5.87
N GLY A 225 -14.21 -12.21 -5.94
CA GLY A 225 -14.31 -13.47 -6.69
C GLY A 225 -12.99 -14.01 -7.17
N LYS A 226 -12.98 -15.34 -7.35
CA LYS A 226 -11.81 -16.10 -7.79
C LYS A 226 -11.26 -15.66 -9.14
N GLN A 227 -12.13 -15.32 -10.09
CA GLN A 227 -11.70 -14.93 -11.44
C GLN A 227 -10.79 -13.69 -11.41
N GLN A 228 -11.15 -12.68 -10.61
CA GLN A 228 -10.38 -11.45 -10.46
C GLN A 228 -8.99 -11.73 -9.85
N ALA A 229 -8.95 -12.55 -8.79
CA ALA A 229 -7.71 -12.97 -8.16
C ALA A 229 -6.79 -13.77 -9.10
N ASP A 230 -7.35 -14.69 -9.89
CA ASP A 230 -6.59 -15.50 -10.85
C ASP A 230 -6.00 -14.63 -11.99
N ILE A 231 -6.76 -13.64 -12.49
CA ILE A 231 -6.26 -12.66 -13.47
C ILE A 231 -5.10 -11.85 -12.89
N ALA A 232 -5.26 -11.33 -11.67
CA ALA A 232 -4.23 -10.51 -11.02
C ALA A 232 -2.95 -11.32 -10.75
N THR A 233 -3.10 -12.58 -10.32
CA THR A 233 -1.99 -13.54 -10.19
C THR A 233 -1.27 -13.74 -11.52
N GLY A 234 -2.02 -13.92 -12.61
CA GLY A 234 -1.45 -14.07 -13.95
C GLY A 234 -0.69 -12.83 -14.45
N VAL A 235 -1.10 -11.62 -14.05
CA VAL A 235 -0.35 -10.39 -14.34
C VAL A 235 0.94 -10.34 -13.51
N LEU A 236 0.88 -10.65 -12.21
CA LEU A 236 2.04 -10.70 -11.32
C LEU A 236 3.11 -11.68 -11.84
N SER A 237 2.70 -12.88 -12.29
CA SER A 237 3.64 -13.87 -12.85
C SER A 237 4.39 -13.38 -14.10
N LYS A 238 3.91 -12.36 -14.82
CA LYS A 238 4.63 -11.81 -15.99
C LYS A 238 5.75 -10.86 -15.61
N ILE A 239 5.70 -10.27 -14.41
CA ILE A 239 6.67 -9.26 -13.95
C ILE A 239 7.74 -9.83 -13.03
N VAL A 240 7.46 -10.94 -12.34
CA VAL A 240 8.43 -11.59 -11.41
C VAL A 240 9.25 -12.71 -12.05
N ASN A 241 8.88 -13.17 -13.25
CA ASN A 241 9.57 -14.23 -13.99
C ASN A 241 10.53 -13.70 -15.06
#